data_AF-H0SUY7-F1
#
_entry.id   AF-H0SUY7-F1
#
_cell.length_a   1.000
_cell.length_b   1.000
_cell.length_c   1.000
_cell.angle_alpha   90.00
_cell.angle_beta   90.00
_cell.angle_gamma   90.00
#
_symmetry.space_group_name_H-M   'P 1'
#
loop_
_entity.id
_entity.type
_entity.pdbx_description
1 polymer ?
#
loop_
_entity_poly.entity_id
_entity_poly.type
_entity_poly.pdbx_seq_one_letter_code
_entity_poly.pdbx_strand_id
1 'polypeptide(L)'
;MPASLIAIRSRAGSRQRGWLTVWGHVIPVALGRGGILANKREGDGGTPRGTFYPRRLWWRADRHPRPRTLLPVRPIGPGDAWCEDPADRH
;
A
#
# COMPACT_ATOMS: atom_id res chain seq x y z
N MET A 1 16.67 -8.50 13.45
CA MET A 1 15.21 -8.67 13.60
C MET A 1 14.73 -9.54 12.45
N PRO A 2 14.06 -10.68 12.68
CA PRO A 2 13.54 -11.46 11.57
C PRO A 2 12.53 -10.62 10.80
N ALA A 3 12.51 -10.76 9.48
CA ALA A 3 11.55 -10.11 8.61
C ALA A 3 10.14 -10.44 9.11
N SER A 4 9.40 -9.42 9.52
CA SER A 4 8.05 -9.60 10.05
C SER A 4 7.07 -9.70 8.89
N LEU A 5 6.30 -10.79 8.85
CA LEU A 5 5.28 -10.99 7.83
C LEU A 5 4.09 -10.07 8.11
N ILE A 6 3.73 -9.26 7.12
CA ILE A 6 2.46 -8.55 7.07
C ILE A 6 1.52 -9.37 6.18
N ALA A 7 0.48 -9.95 6.77
CA ALA A 7 -0.51 -10.73 6.03
C ALA A 7 -1.77 -9.90 5.81
N ILE A 8 -2.24 -9.80 4.57
CA ILE A 8 -3.49 -9.12 4.23
C ILE A 8 -4.49 -10.13 3.67
N ARG A 9 -5.72 -10.11 4.19
CA ARG A 9 -6.81 -10.97 3.73
C ARG A 9 -8.09 -10.16 3.53
N SER A 10 -8.96 -10.59 2.62
CA SER A 10 -10.29 -10.01 2.47
C SER A 10 -11.16 -10.30 3.70
N ARG A 11 -12.04 -9.36 4.02
CA ARG A 11 -13.08 -9.53 5.04
C ARG A 11 -14.28 -10.24 4.40
N ALA A 12 -14.87 -11.19 5.12
CA ALA A 12 -16.11 -11.84 4.69
C ALA A 12 -17.22 -10.79 4.46
N GLY A 13 -17.98 -10.95 3.37
CA GLY A 13 -19.08 -10.04 3.00
C GLY A 13 -18.67 -8.70 2.40
N SER A 14 -17.37 -8.38 2.28
CA SER A 14 -16.93 -7.16 1.60
C SER A 14 -15.57 -7.32 0.94
N ARG A 15 -15.55 -7.43 -0.40
CA ARG A 15 -14.31 -7.57 -1.17
C ARG A 15 -13.38 -6.34 -1.11
N GLN A 16 -13.93 -5.18 -0.76
CA GLN A 16 -13.21 -3.90 -0.70
C GLN A 16 -12.64 -3.61 0.70
N ARG A 17 -12.84 -4.53 1.66
CA ARG A 17 -12.34 -4.42 3.02
C ARG A 17 -11.52 -5.65 3.34
N GLY A 18 -10.49 -5.47 4.16
CA GLY A 18 -9.63 -6.54 4.58
C GLY A 18 -9.15 -6.39 6.01
N TRP A 19 -8.37 -7.38 6.43
CA TRP A 19 -7.65 -7.41 7.67
C TRP A 19 -6.16 -7.53 7.37
N LEU A 20 -5.38 -6.63 7.95
CA LEU A 20 -3.92 -6.72 8.02
C LEU A 20 -3.53 -7.31 9.37
N THR A 21 -2.73 -8.37 9.35
CA THR A 21 -2.16 -8.98 10.54
C THR A 21 -0.65 -8.78 10.56
N VAL A 22 -0.15 -8.17 11.64
CA VAL A 22 1.30 -7.97 11.88
C VAL A 22 1.55 -7.91 13.38
N TRP A 23 2.58 -8.60 13.88
CA TRP A 23 2.96 -8.57 15.31
C TRP A 23 1.80 -8.83 16.28
N GLY A 24 0.86 -9.72 15.93
CA GLY A 24 -0.33 -10.01 16.74
C GLY A 24 -1.43 -8.94 16.68
N HIS A 25 -1.21 -7.81 16.02
CA HIS A 25 -2.24 -6.81 15.74
C HIS A 25 -3.06 -7.18 14.50
N VAL A 26 -4.37 -6.93 14.58
CA VAL A 26 -5.31 -7.05 13.46
C VAL A 26 -5.89 -5.66 13.18
N ILE A 27 -5.62 -5.13 12.00
CA ILE A 27 -5.96 -3.74 11.62
C ILE A 27 -6.91 -3.79 10.42
N PRO A 28 -8.06 -3.07 10.43
CA PRO A 28 -8.90 -2.98 9.25
C PRO A 28 -8.19 -2.20 8.14
N VAL A 29 -8.28 -2.70 6.91
CA VAL A 29 -7.66 -2.07 5.74
C VAL A 29 -8.65 -1.95 4.58
N ALA A 30 -8.43 -0.95 3.74
CA ALA A 30 -9.10 -0.85 2.46
C ALA A 30 -8.43 -1.77 1.44
N LEU A 31 -9.23 -2.36 0.57
CA LEU A 31 -8.79 -3.07 -0.63
C LEU A 31 -9.36 -2.36 -1.84
N GLY A 32 -8.75 -2.57 -3.00
CA GLY A 32 -9.25 -2.02 -4.26
C GLY A 32 -10.71 -2.42 -4.52
N ARG A 33 -11.44 -1.60 -5.30
CA ARG A 33 -12.86 -1.84 -5.65
C ARG A 33 -13.10 -3.23 -6.24
N GLY A 34 -12.14 -3.78 -6.98
CA GLY A 34 -12.14 -5.13 -7.55
C GLY A 34 -11.82 -6.26 -6.57
N GLY A 35 -11.37 -5.94 -5.34
CA GLY A 35 -10.87 -6.89 -4.36
C GLY A 35 -9.44 -7.36 -4.66
N ILE A 36 -9.05 -8.52 -4.14
CA ILE A 36 -7.72 -9.10 -4.37
C ILE A 36 -7.71 -9.87 -5.70
N LEU A 37 -6.82 -9.51 -6.63
CA LEU A 37 -6.74 -10.08 -7.97
C LEU A 37 -5.38 -10.71 -8.25
N ALA A 38 -5.37 -11.93 -8.82
CA ALA A 38 -4.14 -12.59 -9.26
C ALA A 38 -3.58 -11.99 -10.56
N ASN A 39 -4.46 -11.60 -11.49
CA ASN A 39 -4.10 -11.06 -12.80
C ASN A 39 -4.39 -9.55 -12.86
N LYS A 40 -3.84 -8.80 -11.89
CA LYS A 40 -4.04 -7.36 -11.74
C LYS A 40 -3.52 -6.60 -12.98
N ARG A 41 -4.34 -5.71 -13.55
CA ARG A 41 -3.98 -4.78 -14.65
C ARG A 41 -4.34 -3.36 -14.29
N GLU A 42 -3.64 -2.37 -14.83
CA GLU A 42 -3.98 -0.96 -14.63
C GLU A 42 -5.48 -0.68 -14.93
N GLY A 43 -6.12 0.16 -14.12
CA GLY A 43 -7.55 0.50 -14.24
C GLY A 43 -8.56 -0.50 -13.67
N ASP A 44 -8.20 -1.77 -13.42
CA ASP A 44 -9.18 -2.79 -12.94
C ASP A 44 -9.62 -2.61 -11.46
N GLY A 45 -9.02 -1.66 -10.75
CA GLY A 45 -9.31 -1.37 -9.35
C GLY A 45 -8.98 -2.50 -8.36
N GLY A 46 -8.15 -3.49 -8.70
CA GLY A 46 -7.79 -4.59 -7.80
C GLY A 46 -6.59 -4.31 -6.89
N THR A 47 -6.50 -5.00 -5.75
CA THR A 47 -5.27 -5.17 -4.98
C THR A 47 -4.54 -6.41 -5.49
N PRO A 48 -3.26 -6.33 -5.91
CA PRO A 48 -2.56 -7.48 -6.48
C PRO A 48 -2.33 -8.58 -5.43
N ARG A 49 -2.62 -9.83 -5.80
CA ARG A 49 -2.31 -11.01 -5.00
C ARG A 49 -0.84 -11.36 -5.13
N GLY A 50 -0.13 -11.55 -4.02
CA GLY A 50 1.24 -12.03 -4.05
C GLY A 50 1.98 -11.80 -2.74
N THR A 51 3.25 -12.19 -2.74
CA THR A 51 4.20 -11.81 -1.69
C THR A 51 5.07 -10.68 -2.22
N PHE A 52 5.10 -9.56 -1.50
CA PHE A 52 5.82 -8.36 -1.89
C PHE A 52 6.82 -7.98 -0.81
N TYR A 53 7.94 -7.40 -1.22
CA TYR A 53 8.97 -6.90 -0.33
C TYR A 53 9.05 -5.38 -0.47
N PRO A 54 8.75 -4.59 0.57
CA PRO A 54 8.98 -3.15 0.55
C PRO A 54 10.45 -2.84 0.25
N ARG A 55 10.72 -2.06 -0.80
CA ARG A 55 12.11 -1.79 -1.27
C ARG A 55 12.66 -0.46 -0.78
N ARG A 56 11.81 0.55 -0.69
CA ARG A 56 12.14 1.92 -0.31
C ARG A 56 10.88 2.71 0.01
N LEU A 57 11.05 3.78 0.76
CA LEU A 57 10.01 4.75 1.08
C LEU A 57 10.35 6.10 0.45
N TRP A 58 9.44 6.65 -0.34
CA TRP A 58 9.52 8.06 -0.75
C TRP A 58 8.51 8.85 0.07
N TRP A 59 8.90 10.01 0.60
CA TRP A 59 8.02 10.79 1.47
C TRP A 59 7.92 12.25 1.04
N ARG A 60 6.80 12.87 1.36
CA ARG A 60 6.54 14.30 1.15
C ARG A 60 7.17 15.14 2.26
N ALA A 61 8.42 15.55 2.07
CA ALA A 61 9.15 16.38 3.03
C ALA A 61 8.54 17.77 3.22
N ASP A 62 7.77 18.24 2.23
CA ASP A 62 7.01 19.48 2.27
C ASP A 62 5.74 19.40 3.14
N ARG A 63 5.23 18.19 3.43
CA ARG A 63 4.01 17.98 4.23
C ARG A 63 4.24 17.29 5.57
N HIS A 64 5.24 16.41 5.67
CA HIS A 64 5.43 15.54 6.83
C HIS A 64 6.91 15.41 7.22
N PRO A 65 7.19 15.20 8.52
CA PRO A 65 8.55 14.92 8.99
C PRO A 65 9.07 13.59 8.41
N ARG A 66 10.39 13.44 8.39
CA ARG A 66 11.05 12.22 7.90
C ARG A 66 10.57 10.99 8.70
N PRO A 67 10.00 9.96 8.04
CA PRO A 67 9.52 8.76 8.73
C PRO A 67 10.64 7.96 9.39
N ARG A 68 10.38 7.42 10.59
CA ARG A 68 11.28 6.47 11.26
C ARG A 68 11.04 5.08 10.68
N THR A 69 11.99 4.57 9.89
CA THR A 69 11.88 3.26 9.23
C THR A 69 13.26 2.67 8.97
N LEU A 70 13.30 1.34 8.78
CA LEU A 70 14.50 0.61 8.34
C LEU A 70 14.65 0.59 6.81
N LEU A 71 13.64 1.06 6.07
CA LEU A 71 13.71 1.12 4.62
C LEU A 71 14.60 2.27 4.16
N PRO A 72 15.35 2.11 3.04
CA PRO A 72 15.97 3.24 2.35
C PRO A 72 14.92 4.30 2.04
N VAL A 73 15.20 5.55 2.39
CA VAL A 73 14.19 6.62 2.39
C VAL A 73 14.71 7.93 1.79
N ARG A 74 13.98 8.50 0.84
CA ARG A 74 14.31 9.77 0.16
C ARG A 74 13.06 10.67 0.00
N PRO A 75 13.21 12.01 -0.06
CA PRO A 75 12.06 12.88 -0.32
C PRO A 75 11.57 12.72 -1.75
N ILE A 76 10.26 12.93 -1.97
CA ILE A 76 9.66 13.10 -3.31
C ILE A 76 10.05 14.49 -3.82
N GLY A 77 10.52 14.56 -5.06
CA GLY A 77 10.88 15.80 -5.76
C GLY A 77 10.07 16.01 -7.05
N PRO A 78 10.16 17.20 -7.68
CA PRO A 78 9.37 17.54 -8.87
C PRO A 78 9.58 16.61 -10.08
N GLY A 79 10.79 16.02 -10.21
CA GLY A 79 11.12 15.11 -11.31
C GLY A 79 10.60 13.68 -11.14
N ASP A 80 9.96 13.35 -10.01
CA ASP A 80 9.48 11.98 -9.74
C ASP A 80 8.15 11.64 -10.44
N ALA A 81 7.55 12.61 -11.14
CA ALA A 81 6.29 12.47 -11.86
C ALA A 81 5.15 11.85 -11.01
N TRP A 82 5.15 12.13 -9.70
CA TRP A 82 4.14 11.64 -8.78
C TRP A 82 2.89 12.54 -8.82
N CYS A 83 1.73 11.95 -9.09
CA CYS A 83 0.43 12.63 -9.05
C CYS A 83 -0.41 12.05 -7.91
N GLU A 84 -1.02 12.93 -7.10
CA GLU A 84 -1.97 12.57 -6.03
C GLU A 84 -3.32 13.25 -6.27
N ASP A 85 -3.58 13.73 -7.48
CA ASP A 85 -4.79 14.50 -7.76
C ASP A 85 -6.02 13.56 -7.72
N PRO A 86 -6.88 13.67 -6.69
CA PRO A 86 -8.06 12.82 -6.59
C PRO A 86 -9.15 13.19 -7.60
N ALA A 87 -9.01 14.34 -8.28
CA ALA A 87 -9.88 14.74 -9.38
C ALA A 87 -9.39 14.22 -10.75
N ASP A 88 -8.20 13.61 -10.79
CA ASP A 88 -7.72 12.92 -11.98
C ASP A 88 -8.64 11.72 -12.29
N ARG A 89 -8.99 11.56 -13.56
CA ARG A 89 -10.07 10.68 -14.03
C ARG A 89 -9.61 9.27 -14.41
N HIS A 90 -8.34 8.93 -14.16
CA HIS A 90 -7.76 7.64 -14.53
C HIS A 90 -8.22 6.47 -13.65
#